data_AF-A0A382B542-F1
#
_entry.id   AF-A0A382B542-F1
#
_cell.length_a   1.000
_cell.length_b   1.000
_cell.length_c   1.000
_cell.angle_alpha   90.00
_cell.angle_beta   90.00
_cell.angle_gamma   90.00
#
_symmetry.space_group_name_H-M   'P 1'
#
loop_
_entity.id
_entity.type
_entity.pdbx_description
1 polymer ?
#
loop_
_entity_poly.entity_id
_entity_poly.type
_entity_poly.pdbx_seq_one_letter_code
_entity_poly.pdbx_strand_id
1 'polypeptide(L)'
;MMIGHFAGLPLDHPLIMGIVNVTPDSFSDGGETFDHKLAIERGFKQIQEGADIIDVGGESTRPGSVPISLEEEIKRVLPVVKALAEGGSIVSIDTRRSSVMRTALDGGAKIINDISALTQDTCS
;
A
#
# COMPACT_ATOMS: atom_id res chain seq x y z
N MET A 1 -2.75 -17.86 27.74
CA MET A 1 -1.91 -17.87 26.52
C MET A 1 -1.75 -16.41 26.10
N MET A 2 -0.54 -15.89 25.85
CA MET A 2 -0.39 -14.50 25.38
C MET A 2 -0.77 -14.44 23.90
N ILE A 3 -1.67 -13.52 23.54
CA ILE A 3 -2.04 -13.25 22.15
C ILE A 3 -0.93 -12.38 21.54
N GLY A 4 -0.30 -12.87 20.46
CA GLY A 4 0.67 -12.10 19.69
C GLY A 4 0.01 -10.89 19.02
N HIS A 5 0.78 -9.83 18.79
CA HIS A 5 0.30 -8.65 18.07
C HIS A 5 1.17 -8.38 16.85
N PHE A 6 0.55 -7.96 15.75
CA PHE A 6 1.23 -7.56 14.52
C PHE A 6 0.70 -6.19 14.07
N ALA A 7 1.59 -5.21 13.93
CA ALA A 7 1.24 -3.81 13.60
C ALA A 7 0.17 -3.18 14.52
N GLY A 8 -0.02 -3.72 15.73
CA GLY A 8 -1.05 -3.31 16.69
C GLY A 8 -2.36 -4.12 16.63
N LEU A 9 -2.49 -5.07 15.71
CA LEU A 9 -3.64 -5.97 15.59
C LEU A 9 -3.38 -7.28 16.36
N PRO A 10 -4.37 -7.84 17.08
CA PRO A 10 -4.24 -9.13 17.73
C PRO A 10 -4.22 -10.26 16.71
N LEU A 11 -3.42 -11.29 16.97
CA LEU A 11 -3.31 -12.50 16.13
C LEU A 11 -4.09 -13.68 16.75
N ASP A 12 -5.32 -13.44 17.16
CA ASP A 12 -6.24 -14.45 17.70
C ASP A 12 -7.25 -14.97 16.67
N HIS A 13 -7.29 -14.36 15.48
CA HIS A 13 -8.05 -14.79 14.31
C HIS A 13 -7.29 -14.45 13.01
N PRO A 14 -7.70 -15.01 11.85
CA PRO A 14 -7.16 -14.59 10.57
C PRO A 14 -7.50 -13.12 10.29
N LEU A 15 -6.50 -12.32 9.94
CA LEU A 15 -6.67 -10.93 9.52
C LEU A 15 -6.80 -10.87 7.99
N ILE A 16 -7.69 -10.00 7.51
CA ILE A 16 -7.94 -9.79 6.08
C ILE A 16 -7.19 -8.55 5.60
N MET A 17 -6.37 -8.74 4.58
CA MET A 17 -5.65 -7.65 3.90
C MET A 17 -6.32 -7.34 2.57
N GLY A 18 -6.95 -6.17 2.48
CA GLY A 18 -7.51 -5.64 1.26
C GLY A 18 -6.42 -5.02 0.37
N ILE A 19 -6.56 -5.14 -0.95
CA ILE A 19 -5.56 -4.65 -1.92
C ILE A 19 -6.09 -3.40 -2.62
N VAL A 20 -5.29 -2.34 -2.59
CA VAL A 20 -5.53 -1.08 -3.31
C VAL A 20 -4.35 -0.82 -4.25
N ASN A 21 -4.54 -1.17 -5.53
CA ASN A 21 -3.58 -0.87 -6.58
C ASN A 21 -3.77 0.55 -7.09
N VAL A 22 -2.68 1.29 -7.12
CA VAL A 22 -2.58 2.71 -7.44
C VAL A 22 -1.94 2.84 -8.83
N THR A 23 -2.52 2.15 -9.83
CA THR A 23 -1.99 2.06 -11.21
C THR A 23 -3.00 2.57 -12.24
N PRO A 24 -2.55 3.19 -13.35
CA PRO A 24 -3.45 3.70 -14.40
C PRO A 24 -4.43 2.66 -14.95
N ASP A 25 -3.96 1.41 -15.12
CA ASP A 25 -4.75 0.32 -15.70
C ASP A 25 -5.88 -0.19 -14.77
N SER A 26 -5.89 0.23 -13.49
CA SER A 26 -6.91 -0.19 -12.52
C SER A 26 -8.16 0.71 -12.54
N PHE A 27 -8.15 1.78 -13.35
CA PHE A 27 -9.15 2.84 -13.38
C PHE A 27 -9.40 3.34 -14.81
N SER A 28 -9.86 2.44 -15.68
CA SER A 28 -10.18 2.77 -17.07
C SER A 28 -11.56 3.46 -17.20
N ASP A 29 -11.61 4.75 -16.86
CA ASP A 29 -12.60 5.69 -17.40
C ASP A 29 -11.85 6.93 -17.96
N GLY A 30 -11.10 6.71 -19.04
CA GLY A 30 -10.84 7.74 -20.06
C GLY A 30 -10.01 8.99 -19.70
N GLY A 31 -9.31 9.06 -18.56
CA GLY A 31 -8.45 10.20 -18.21
C GLY A 31 -7.02 9.79 -17.88
N GLU A 32 -6.02 10.47 -18.42
CA GLU A 32 -4.57 10.29 -18.13
C GLU A 32 -4.18 10.64 -16.68
N THR A 33 -5.13 10.72 -15.76
CA THR A 33 -4.93 11.13 -14.36
C THR A 33 -5.34 9.99 -13.45
N PHE A 34 -4.36 9.40 -12.77
CA PHE A 34 -4.60 8.51 -11.65
C PHE A 34 -5.43 9.24 -10.57
N ASP A 35 -6.57 8.69 -10.15
CA ASP A 35 -7.44 9.33 -9.15
C ASP A 35 -7.17 8.79 -7.74
N HIS A 36 -6.35 9.52 -6.98
CA HIS A 36 -6.10 9.23 -5.57
C HIS A 36 -7.39 9.12 -4.75
N LYS A 37 -8.42 9.91 -5.06
CA LYS A 37 -9.69 9.87 -4.31
C LYS A 37 -10.36 8.52 -4.45
N LEU A 38 -10.41 7.98 -5.65
CA LEU A 38 -11.04 6.69 -5.89
C LEU A 38 -10.27 5.54 -5.22
N ALA A 39 -8.94 5.62 -5.17
CA ALA A 39 -8.13 4.65 -4.41
C ALA A 39 -8.38 4.76 -2.89
N ILE A 40 -8.49 5.97 -2.36
CA ILE A 40 -8.80 6.22 -0.94
C ILE A 40 -10.21 5.70 -0.61
N GLU A 41 -11.21 6.02 -1.43
CA GLU A 41 -12.58 5.54 -1.29
C GLU A 41 -12.67 4.01 -1.31
N ARG A 42 -11.94 3.36 -2.23
CA ARG A 42 -11.83 1.89 -2.27
C ARG A 42 -11.21 1.33 -1.00
N GLY A 43 -10.14 1.95 -0.49
CA GLY A 43 -9.50 1.53 0.76
C GLY A 43 -10.47 1.60 1.94
N PHE A 44 -11.17 2.73 2.12
CA PHE A 44 -12.16 2.86 3.18
C PHE A 44 -13.35 1.90 3.00
N LYS A 45 -13.79 1.67 1.76
CA LYS A 45 -14.84 0.69 1.47
C LYS A 45 -14.42 -0.73 1.87
N GLN A 46 -13.19 -1.14 1.56
CA GLN A 46 -12.67 -2.46 1.97
C GLN A 46 -12.63 -2.61 3.50
N ILE A 47 -12.24 -1.56 4.23
CA ILE A 47 -12.33 -1.54 5.70
C ILE A 47 -13.79 -1.72 6.17
N GLN A 48 -14.74 -0.99 5.56
CA GLN A 48 -16.17 -1.15 5.87
C GLN A 48 -16.70 -2.55 5.56
N GLU A 49 -16.14 -3.23 4.56
CA GLU A 49 -16.47 -4.61 4.19
C GLU A 49 -15.76 -5.66 5.06
N GLY A 50 -14.89 -5.24 5.99
CA GLY A 50 -14.26 -6.11 6.98
C GLY A 50 -12.77 -6.41 6.74
N ALA A 51 -12.07 -5.64 5.92
CA ALA A 51 -10.62 -5.70 5.88
C ALA A 51 -10.01 -5.10 7.15
N ASP A 52 -8.98 -5.75 7.70
CA ASP A 52 -8.23 -5.29 8.87
C ASP A 52 -7.03 -4.43 8.46
N ILE A 53 -6.47 -4.71 7.29
CA ILE A 53 -5.27 -4.08 6.74
C ILE A 53 -5.56 -3.67 5.29
N ILE A 54 -5.05 -2.53 4.85
CA ILE A 54 -5.04 -2.14 3.43
C ILE A 54 -3.61 -2.15 2.91
N ASP A 55 -3.36 -2.92 1.86
CA ASP A 55 -2.09 -3.00 1.15
C ASP A 55 -2.13 -2.10 -0.09
N VAL A 56 -1.26 -1.09 -0.10
CA VAL A 56 -1.22 -0.05 -1.14
C VAL A 56 0.00 -0.28 -2.03
N GLY A 57 -0.23 -0.51 -3.32
CA GLY A 57 0.84 -0.74 -4.30
C GLY A 57 0.80 0.27 -5.46
N GLY A 58 1.92 0.94 -5.74
CA GLY A 58 2.03 1.95 -6.82
C GLY A 58 2.55 1.43 -8.15
N GLU A 59 3.18 0.26 -8.12
CA GLU A 59 3.80 -0.39 -9.26
C GLU A 59 3.11 -1.75 -9.54
N SER A 60 2.78 -1.99 -10.81
CA SER A 60 2.26 -3.30 -11.21
C SER A 60 3.40 -4.30 -11.25
N THR A 61 3.28 -5.39 -10.49
CA THR A 61 4.22 -6.52 -10.50
C THR A 61 3.92 -7.54 -11.61
N ARG A 62 2.96 -7.24 -12.50
CA ARG A 62 2.55 -8.14 -13.59
C ARG A 62 3.65 -8.24 -14.67
N PRO A 63 3.85 -9.41 -15.29
CA PRO A 63 4.78 -9.56 -16.41
C PRO A 63 4.47 -8.58 -17.56
N GLY A 64 5.46 -7.78 -17.96
CA GLY A 64 5.33 -6.81 -19.05
C GLY A 64 4.89 -5.40 -18.63
N SER A 65 4.74 -5.13 -17.33
CA SER A 65 4.58 -3.74 -16.86
C SER A 65 5.84 -2.91 -17.15
N VAL A 66 5.63 -1.65 -17.53
CA VAL A 66 6.74 -0.70 -17.68
C VAL A 66 7.15 -0.23 -16.28
N PRO A 67 8.43 -0.37 -15.88
CA PRO A 67 8.89 0.13 -14.60
C PRO A 67 8.65 1.63 -14.49
N ILE A 68 8.19 2.08 -13.33
CA ILE A 68 8.01 3.51 -13.06
C ILE A 68 9.23 4.10 -12.35
N SER A 69 9.39 5.42 -12.43
CA SER A 69 10.42 6.11 -11.65
C SER A 69 10.06 6.06 -10.16
N LEU A 70 11.08 6.19 -9.30
CA LEU A 70 10.89 6.28 -7.85
C LEU A 70 9.93 7.42 -7.48
N GLU A 71 10.11 8.59 -8.10
CA GLU A 71 9.28 9.77 -7.86
C GLU A 71 7.82 9.54 -8.23
N GLU A 72 7.57 8.82 -9.32
CA GLU A 72 6.22 8.49 -9.77
C GLU A 72 5.55 7.48 -8.83
N GLU A 73 6.28 6.47 -8.35
CA GLU A 73 5.78 5.52 -7.35
C GLU A 73 5.38 6.24 -6.05
N ILE A 74 6.23 7.12 -5.54
CA ILE A 74 5.94 7.93 -4.35
C ILE A 74 4.71 8.82 -4.57
N LYS A 75 4.65 9.52 -5.70
CA LYS A 75 3.52 10.41 -6.06
C LYS A 75 2.19 9.66 -6.10
N ARG A 76 2.22 8.39 -6.51
CA ARG A 76 1.07 7.49 -6.53
C ARG A 76 0.66 7.10 -5.11
N VAL A 77 1.55 6.46 -4.35
CA VAL A 77 1.16 5.78 -3.10
C VAL A 77 0.99 6.73 -1.92
N LEU A 78 1.80 7.79 -1.82
CA LEU A 78 1.90 8.59 -0.60
C LEU A 78 0.58 9.28 -0.20
N PRO A 79 -0.19 9.90 -1.13
CA PRO A 79 -1.47 10.51 -0.75
C PRO A 79 -2.49 9.48 -0.25
N VAL A 80 -2.50 8.27 -0.82
CA VAL A 80 -3.41 7.19 -0.42
C VAL A 80 -3.02 6.66 0.96
N VAL A 81 -1.73 6.38 1.18
CA VAL A 81 -1.21 5.92 2.48
C VAL A 81 -1.55 6.90 3.58
N LYS A 82 -1.25 8.20 3.39
CA LYS A 82 -1.53 9.24 4.38
C LYS A 82 -3.00 9.33 4.74
N ALA A 83 -3.88 9.42 3.73
CA ALA A 83 -5.31 9.55 3.97
C ALA A 83 -5.90 8.34 4.72
N LEU A 84 -5.50 7.12 4.36
CA LEU A 84 -5.96 5.91 5.05
C LEU A 84 -5.41 5.81 6.47
N ALA A 85 -4.14 6.15 6.68
CA ALA A 85 -3.52 6.14 8.00
C ALA A 85 -4.12 7.21 8.95
N GLU A 86 -4.33 8.43 8.45
CA GLU A 86 -5.03 9.51 9.18
C GLU A 86 -6.49 9.15 9.50
N GLY A 87 -7.12 8.35 8.63
CA GLY A 87 -8.44 7.76 8.86
C GLY A 87 -8.46 6.62 9.90
N GLY A 88 -7.31 6.23 10.44
CA GLY A 88 -7.18 5.19 11.48
C GLY A 88 -6.96 3.77 10.97
N SER A 89 -6.86 3.57 9.65
CA SER A 89 -6.63 2.24 9.06
C SER A 89 -5.19 1.75 9.30
N ILE A 90 -5.01 0.44 9.41
CA ILE A 90 -3.68 -0.17 9.36
C ILE A 90 -3.27 -0.30 7.89
N VAL A 91 -2.19 0.39 7.51
CA VAL A 91 -1.73 0.43 6.12
C VAL A 91 -0.43 -0.35 5.96
N SER A 92 -0.41 -1.21 4.95
CA SER A 92 0.75 -1.88 4.39
C SER A 92 1.15 -1.20 3.08
N ILE A 93 2.45 -1.06 2.83
CA ILE A 93 2.99 -0.59 1.55
C ILE A 93 3.57 -1.79 0.78
N ASP A 94 3.02 -2.07 -0.41
CA ASP A 94 3.59 -3.03 -1.36
C ASP A 94 4.62 -2.31 -2.23
N THR A 95 5.88 -2.47 -1.86
CA THR A 95 7.01 -1.91 -2.61
C THR A 95 8.28 -2.69 -2.31
N ARG A 96 9.21 -2.65 -3.26
CA ARG A 96 10.54 -3.24 -3.15
C ARG A 96 11.63 -2.19 -2.95
N ARG A 97 11.28 -0.91 -2.97
CA ARG A 97 12.26 0.20 -2.92
C ARG A 97 12.29 0.79 -1.52
N SER A 98 13.46 0.78 -0.89
CA SER A 98 13.68 1.30 0.47
C SER A 98 13.29 2.78 0.60
N SER A 99 13.50 3.60 -0.44
CA SER A 99 13.06 5.00 -0.46
C SER A 99 11.54 5.15 -0.37
N VAL A 100 10.78 4.27 -1.04
CA VAL A 100 9.30 4.27 -0.96
C VAL A 100 8.87 3.76 0.41
N MET A 101 9.50 2.69 0.93
CA MET A 101 9.26 2.18 2.27
C MET A 101 9.38 3.29 3.33
N ARG A 102 10.50 4.02 3.33
CA ARG A 102 10.73 5.14 4.26
C ARG A 102 9.64 6.20 4.17
N THR A 103 9.34 6.64 2.94
CA THR A 103 8.34 7.68 2.71
C THR A 103 6.94 7.23 3.14
N ALA A 104 6.59 5.96 2.94
CA ALA A 104 5.32 5.39 3.36
C ALA A 104 5.21 5.26 4.89
N LEU A 105 6.30 4.85 5.56
CA LEU A 105 6.37 4.82 7.03
C LEU A 105 6.20 6.23 7.61
N ASP A 106 6.88 7.24 7.06
CA ASP A 106 6.71 8.66 7.44
C ASP A 106 5.28 9.15 7.17
N GLY A 107 4.60 8.54 6.19
CA GLY A 107 3.19 8.77 5.86
C GLY A 107 2.19 8.03 6.77
N GLY A 108 2.66 7.21 7.71
CA GLY A 108 1.80 6.49 8.67
C GLY A 108 1.55 5.01 8.35
N ALA A 109 2.17 4.45 7.31
CA ALA A 109 2.16 3.01 7.11
C ALA A 109 2.81 2.28 8.31
N LYS A 110 2.34 1.08 8.62
CA LYS A 110 2.86 0.26 9.73
C LYS A 110 3.51 -1.05 9.27
N ILE A 111 3.29 -1.44 8.03
CA ILE A 111 3.75 -2.70 7.46
C ILE A 111 4.45 -2.39 6.13
N ILE A 112 5.59 -3.05 5.90
CA ILE A 112 6.23 -3.12 4.59
C ILE A 112 5.96 -4.52 4.04
N ASN A 113 5.31 -4.59 2.89
CA ASN A 113 5.11 -5.80 2.12
C ASN A 113 6.10 -5.81 0.95
N ASP A 114 7.23 -6.48 1.13
CA ASP A 114 8.29 -6.56 0.12
C ASP A 114 8.50 -8.00 -0.33
N ILE A 115 7.98 -8.30 -1.53
CA ILE A 115 8.11 -9.63 -2.14
C ILE A 115 9.55 -9.95 -2.60
N SER A 116 10.48 -8.98 -2.59
CA SER A 116 11.92 -9.22 -2.80
C SER A 116 12.66 -9.57 -1.51
N ALA A 117 12.00 -9.57 -0.35
CA ALA A 117 12.62 -9.83 0.94
C ALA A 117 13.83 -8.92 1.24
N LEU A 118 13.71 -7.62 0.91
CA LEU A 118 14.71 -6.57 1.14
C LEU A 118 16.02 -6.73 0.36
N THR A 119 16.04 -7.54 -0.71
CA THR A 119 17.26 -7.78 -1.49
C THR A 119 17.39 -6.88 -2.71
N GLN A 120 16.38 -6.07 -3.03
CA GLN A 120 16.39 -5.28 -4.26
C GLN A 120 17.33 -4.08 -4.20
N ASP A 121 17.36 -3.36 -3.08
CA ASP A 121 18.30 -2.28 -2.87
C ASP A 121 19.59 -2.84 -2.25
N THR A 122 20.72 -2.67 -2.93
CA THR A 122 22.03 -2.97 -2.33
C THR A 122 22.38 -1.89 -1.32
N CYS A 123 22.94 -2.26 -0.16
CA CYS A 123 23.51 -1.29 0.78
C CYS A 123 24.51 -0.38 0.06
N SER A 124 24.25 0.93 0.08
CA SER A 124 25.22 1.96 -0.29
C SER A 124 26.12 2.34 0.87
#